data_AF-A0A820JTT6-F1
#
_entry.id   AF-A0A820JTT6-F1
#
_cell.length_a   1.000
_cell.length_b   1.000
_cell.length_c   1.000
_cell.angle_alpha   90.00
_cell.angle_beta   90.00
_cell.angle_gamma   90.00
#
_symmetry.space_group_name_H-M   'P 1'
#
loop_
_entity.id
_entity.type
_entity.pdbx_description
1 polymer ?
#
loop_
_entity_poly.entity_id
_entity_poly.type
_entity_poly.pdbx_seq_one_letter_code
_entity_poly.pdbx_strand_id
1 'polypeptide(L)'
;FIMFSSIRNHLLEVSSAGYNARNQFLDALAYYRSAKLNLPALSISLPAVSGAGMFHRHKETLSTLSVTQGFELMPTVTVFELIEYFHQTQKICPCPVIFAVNWQTLHRNYPTLATTYLRKIVDQRYKEMKFDQI
;
A
#
# COMPACT_ATOMS: atom_id res chain seq x y z
N PHE A 1 -13.44 -14.50 3.75
CA PHE A 1 -12.45 -14.81 2.70
C PHE A 1 -11.50 -13.62 2.61
N ILE A 2 -10.29 -13.75 3.15
CA ILE A 2 -9.30 -12.67 3.26
C ILE A 2 -8.07 -13.09 2.46
N MET A 3 -7.55 -12.19 1.64
CA MET A 3 -6.35 -12.36 0.83
C MET A 3 -5.37 -11.25 1.17
N PHE A 4 -4.09 -11.61 1.22
CA PHE A 4 -3.01 -10.65 1.43
C PHE A 4 -2.34 -10.36 0.09
N SER A 5 -2.66 -9.19 -0.45
CA SER A 5 -2.00 -8.58 -1.60
C SER A 5 -0.82 -7.71 -1.10
N SER A 6 -0.23 -6.90 -1.97
CA SER A 6 0.95 -6.10 -1.64
C SER A 6 0.91 -4.72 -2.28
N ILE A 7 1.34 -3.71 -1.51
CA ILE A 7 1.47 -2.33 -1.98
C ILE A 7 2.34 -2.20 -3.25
N ARG A 8 3.25 -3.14 -3.51
CA ARG A 8 4.15 -3.10 -4.69
C ARG A 8 3.40 -3.06 -6.03
N ASN A 9 2.16 -3.53 -6.09
CA ASN A 9 1.30 -3.37 -7.29
C ASN A 9 1.07 -1.91 -7.67
N HIS A 10 1.10 -1.02 -6.68
CA HIS A 10 0.81 0.40 -6.84
C HIS A 10 2.08 1.23 -7.02
N LEU A 11 3.26 0.58 -6.98
CA LEU A 11 4.57 1.21 -7.13
C LEU A 11 5.17 0.86 -8.49
N LEU A 12 5.90 1.81 -9.08
CA LEU A 12 6.64 1.55 -10.31
C LEU A 12 7.88 0.73 -9.99
N GLU A 13 7.81 -0.58 -10.21
CA GLU A 13 8.94 -1.49 -10.05
C GLU A 13 9.05 -2.46 -11.23
N VAL A 14 10.20 -2.43 -11.90
CA VAL A 14 10.44 -3.16 -13.16
C VAL A 14 10.79 -4.64 -12.92
N SER A 15 11.36 -4.98 -11.76
CA SER A 15 11.91 -6.31 -11.47
C SER A 15 10.88 -7.35 -10.99
N SER A 16 9.63 -6.94 -10.70
CA SER A 16 8.66 -7.74 -9.95
C SER A 16 7.38 -8.08 -10.74
N ALA A 17 7.41 -8.10 -12.07
CA ALA A 17 6.24 -8.29 -12.93
C ALA A 17 5.35 -9.49 -12.55
N GLY A 18 5.94 -10.67 -12.30
CA GLY A 18 5.19 -11.87 -11.89
C GLY A 18 4.60 -11.76 -10.47
N TYR A 19 5.29 -11.08 -9.56
CA TYR A 19 4.78 -10.79 -8.23
C TYR A 19 3.60 -9.82 -8.31
N ASN A 20 3.70 -8.78 -9.14
CA ASN A 20 2.65 -7.79 -9.31
C ASN A 20 1.40 -8.41 -9.97
N ALA A 21 1.58 -9.22 -11.01
CA ALA A 21 0.47 -9.93 -11.66
C ALA A 21 -0.32 -10.82 -10.69
N ARG A 22 0.37 -11.55 -9.80
CA ARG A 22 -0.27 -12.39 -8.78
C ARG A 22 -1.08 -11.57 -7.78
N ASN A 23 -0.50 -10.51 -7.24
CA ASN A 23 -1.18 -9.67 -6.25
C ASN A 23 -2.38 -8.95 -6.91
N GLN A 24 -2.23 -8.48 -8.15
CA GLN A 24 -3.31 -7.83 -8.90
C GLN A 24 -4.49 -8.80 -9.15
N PHE A 25 -4.21 -10.09 -9.36
CA PHE A 25 -5.25 -11.11 -9.45
C PHE A 25 -6.06 -11.25 -8.15
N LEU A 26 -5.42 -11.18 -6.97
CA LEU A 26 -6.11 -11.24 -5.68
C LEU A 26 -7.07 -10.05 -5.51
N ASP A 27 -6.62 -8.86 -5.88
CA ASP A 27 -7.43 -7.64 -5.82
C ASP A 27 -8.63 -7.74 -6.79
N ALA A 28 -8.39 -8.19 -8.02
CA ALA A 28 -9.46 -8.42 -9.00
C ALA A 28 -10.46 -9.49 -8.53
N LEU A 29 -9.99 -10.56 -7.89
CA LEU A 29 -10.85 -11.62 -7.35
C LEU A 29 -11.71 -11.11 -6.19
N ALA A 30 -11.17 -10.31 -5.27
CA ALA A 30 -11.96 -9.70 -4.20
C ALA A 30 -13.02 -8.77 -4.75
N TYR A 31 -12.65 -7.90 -5.70
CA TYR A 31 -13.60 -7.02 -6.36
C TYR A 31 -14.70 -7.80 -7.09
N TYR A 32 -14.35 -8.83 -7.86
CA TYR A 32 -15.33 -9.66 -8.56
C TYR A 32 -16.31 -10.34 -7.60
N ARG A 33 -15.80 -10.96 -6.53
CA ARG A 33 -16.64 -11.59 -5.51
C ARG A 33 -17.60 -10.59 -4.86
N SER A 34 -17.11 -9.42 -4.48
CA SER A 34 -17.92 -8.40 -3.82
C SER A 34 -18.92 -7.75 -4.78
N ALA A 35 -18.46 -7.23 -5.92
CA ALA A 35 -19.26 -6.39 -6.82
C ALA A 35 -20.13 -7.19 -7.80
N LYS A 36 -19.74 -8.42 -8.16
CA LYS A 36 -20.48 -9.24 -9.15
C LYS A 36 -21.28 -10.35 -8.51
N LEU A 37 -20.75 -10.98 -7.46
CA LEU A 37 -21.40 -12.12 -6.80
C LEU A 37 -22.07 -11.73 -5.48
N ASN A 38 -21.88 -10.50 -4.99
CA ASN A 38 -22.33 -10.06 -3.67
C ASN A 38 -21.86 -10.99 -2.52
N LEU A 39 -20.67 -11.57 -2.69
CA LEU A 39 -20.04 -12.46 -1.72
C LEU A 39 -18.95 -11.70 -0.95
N PRO A 40 -18.78 -11.99 0.35
CA PRO A 40 -17.72 -11.37 1.13
C PRO A 40 -16.34 -11.76 0.59
N ALA A 41 -15.51 -10.75 0.36
CA ALA A 41 -14.13 -10.88 -0.01
C ALA A 41 -13.36 -9.61 0.37
N LEU A 42 -12.15 -9.81 0.87
CA LEU A 42 -11.23 -8.74 1.23
C LEU A 42 -9.85 -9.07 0.68
N SER A 43 -9.30 -8.20 -0.15
CA SER A 43 -7.89 -8.24 -0.58
C SER A 43 -7.18 -7.03 0.00
N ILE A 44 -6.25 -7.22 0.93
CA ILE A 44 -5.54 -6.11 1.56
C ILE A 44 -4.16 -6.01 0.95
N SER A 45 -3.85 -4.86 0.34
CA SER A 45 -2.48 -4.57 -0.10
C SER A 45 -1.62 -4.21 1.10
N LEU A 46 -0.88 -5.20 1.62
CA LEU A 46 -0.09 -5.05 2.83
C LEU A 46 1.15 -4.17 2.61
N PRO A 47 1.57 -3.42 3.64
CA PRO A 47 2.78 -2.61 3.64
C PRO A 47 4.00 -3.48 3.95
N ALA A 48 5.18 -2.85 3.95
CA ALA A 48 6.29 -3.41 4.70
C ALA A 48 5.98 -3.31 6.21
N VAL A 49 6.13 -4.42 6.94
CA VAL A 49 5.77 -4.52 8.36
C VAL A 49 7.03 -4.60 9.22
N SER A 50 7.06 -3.86 10.34
CA SER A 50 8.13 -3.96 11.34
C SER A 50 7.86 -5.07 12.36
N GLY A 51 8.93 -5.69 12.87
CA GLY A 51 8.86 -6.69 13.93
C GLY A 51 8.64 -8.14 13.47
N ALA A 52 8.29 -8.39 12.20
CA ALA A 52 8.15 -9.74 11.63
C ALA A 52 8.24 -9.73 10.09
N GLY A 53 8.35 -10.91 9.47
CA GLY A 53 8.17 -11.08 8.01
C GLY A 53 9.41 -10.91 7.12
N MET A 54 9.17 -10.77 5.80
CA MET A 54 10.17 -10.77 4.71
C MET A 54 11.32 -9.78 4.90
N PHE A 55 11.04 -8.69 5.62
CA PHE A 55 11.96 -7.59 5.84
C PHE A 55 12.77 -7.69 7.15
N HIS A 56 12.39 -8.57 8.08
CA HIS A 56 13.18 -8.83 9.29
C HIS A 56 14.58 -9.39 8.97
N ARG A 57 14.73 -10.05 7.81
CA ARG A 57 15.99 -10.65 7.33
C ARG A 57 16.75 -9.80 6.30
N HIS A 58 16.15 -8.75 5.74
CA HIS A 58 16.75 -7.88 4.71
C HIS A 58 16.69 -6.40 5.14
N LYS A 59 17.49 -6.05 6.16
CA LYS A 59 17.59 -4.68 6.70
C LYS A 59 18.04 -3.64 5.66
N GLU A 60 18.80 -4.06 4.66
CA GLU A 60 19.30 -3.18 3.59
C GLU A 60 18.16 -2.73 2.66
N THR A 61 17.29 -3.67 2.22
CA THR A 61 16.09 -3.37 1.42
C THR A 61 15.10 -2.46 2.16
N LEU A 62 15.03 -2.57 3.49
CA LEU A 62 14.25 -1.68 4.34
C LEU A 62 14.77 -0.24 4.34
N SER A 63 16.08 -0.07 4.47
CA SER A 63 16.70 1.25 4.44
C SER A 63 16.48 1.94 3.09
N THR A 64 16.52 1.21 1.98
CA THR A 64 16.25 1.76 0.64
C THR A 64 14.79 2.20 0.51
N LEU A 65 13.80 1.38 0.90
CA LEU A 65 12.37 1.72 0.79
C LEU A 65 12.01 2.99 1.58
N SER A 66 12.47 3.11 2.82
CA SER A 66 12.16 4.26 3.68
C SER A 66 12.95 5.50 3.31
N VAL A 67 14.26 5.39 3.07
CA VAL A 67 15.11 6.56 2.82
C VAL A 67 14.98 7.07 1.39
N THR A 68 14.89 6.18 0.39
CA THR A 68 14.88 6.59 -1.02
C THR A 68 13.48 6.80 -1.58
N GLN A 69 12.48 6.05 -1.11
CA GLN A 69 11.12 6.11 -1.67
C GLN A 69 10.08 6.70 -0.71
N GLY A 70 10.42 6.94 0.56
CA GLY A 70 9.51 7.54 1.54
C GLY A 70 8.43 6.60 2.07
N PHE A 71 8.53 5.29 1.82
CA PHE A 71 7.63 4.27 2.39
C PHE A 71 8.17 3.76 3.72
N GLU A 72 7.39 3.91 4.77
CA GLU A 72 7.78 3.55 6.13
C GLU A 72 7.27 2.17 6.53
N LEU A 73 7.96 1.56 7.49
CA LEU A 73 7.51 0.33 8.09
C LEU A 73 6.30 0.56 8.99
N MET A 74 5.27 -0.26 8.81
CA MET A 74 4.12 -0.24 9.70
C MET A 74 4.31 -1.19 10.89
N PRO A 75 4.02 -0.76 12.13
CA PRO A 75 3.95 -1.66 13.27
C PRO A 75 2.95 -2.79 13.02
N THR A 76 3.34 -4.01 13.38
CA THR A 76 2.48 -5.20 13.23
C THR A 76 1.10 -5.01 13.88
N VAL A 77 1.05 -4.38 15.05
CA VAL A 77 -0.21 -4.08 15.77
C VAL A 77 -1.15 -3.23 14.92
N THR A 78 -0.66 -2.12 14.37
CA THR A 78 -1.43 -1.23 13.49
C THR A 78 -1.94 -1.94 12.24
N VAL A 79 -1.14 -2.86 11.67
CA VAL A 79 -1.57 -3.65 10.52
C VAL A 79 -2.74 -4.57 10.88
N PHE A 80 -2.70 -5.22 12.04
CA PHE A 80 -3.82 -6.07 12.50
C PHE A 80 -5.09 -5.26 12.78
N GLU A 81 -4.98 -4.08 13.41
CA GLU A 81 -6.11 -3.17 13.63
C GLU A 81 -6.77 -2.78 12.30
N LEU A 82 -5.98 -2.47 11.28
CA LEU A 82 -6.49 -2.14 9.94
C LEU A 82 -7.11 -3.36 9.24
N ILE A 83 -6.54 -4.55 9.39
CA ILE A 83 -7.13 -5.78 8.86
C ILE A 83 -8.51 -6.01 9.48
N GLU A 84 -8.64 -5.84 10.79
CA GLU A 84 -9.92 -5.99 11.50
C GLU A 84 -10.95 -4.95 11.02
N TYR A 85 -10.55 -3.68 10.96
CA TYR A 85 -11.40 -2.60 10.47
C TYR A 85 -11.91 -2.87 9.03
N PHE A 86 -11.02 -3.27 8.12
CA PHE A 86 -11.40 -3.55 6.74
C PHE A 86 -12.16 -4.87 6.57
N HIS A 87 -11.98 -5.83 7.48
CA HIS A 87 -12.82 -7.02 7.51
C HIS A 87 -14.28 -6.68 7.81
N GLN A 88 -14.52 -5.79 8.77
CA GLN A 88 -15.85 -5.32 9.12
C GLN A 88 -16.47 -4.45 8.00
N THR A 89 -15.63 -3.68 7.28
CA THR A 89 -16.07 -2.74 6.24
C THR A 89 -15.88 -3.25 4.81
N GLN A 90 -15.61 -4.55 4.61
CA GLN A 90 -15.22 -5.14 3.31
C GLN A 90 -16.25 -4.96 2.19
N LYS A 91 -17.54 -4.72 2.53
CA LYS A 91 -18.58 -4.40 1.53
C LYS A 91 -18.41 -3.02 0.90
N ILE A 92 -17.85 -2.07 1.65
CA ILE A 92 -17.60 -0.70 1.22
C ILE A 92 -16.24 -0.63 0.52
N CYS A 93 -15.24 -1.26 1.10
CA CYS A 93 -13.87 -1.28 0.58
C CYS A 93 -13.33 -2.73 0.55
N PRO A 94 -13.56 -3.49 -0.54
CA PRO A 94 -13.10 -4.86 -0.64
C PRO A 94 -11.59 -4.97 -0.96
N CYS A 95 -10.96 -3.89 -1.42
CA CYS A 95 -9.57 -3.86 -1.86
C CYS A 95 -8.79 -2.67 -1.27
N PRO A 96 -8.65 -2.56 0.06
CA PRO A 96 -7.93 -1.46 0.68
C PRO A 96 -6.43 -1.54 0.42
N VAL A 97 -5.81 -0.38 0.30
CA VAL A 97 -4.37 -0.20 0.15
C VAL A 97 -3.85 0.51 1.39
N ILE A 98 -3.01 -0.16 2.18
CA ILE A 98 -2.49 0.36 3.45
C ILE A 98 -0.97 0.49 3.41
N PHE A 99 -0.47 1.66 3.79
CA PHE A 99 0.96 1.96 3.86
C PHE A 99 1.21 3.17 4.75
N ALA A 100 2.38 3.18 5.41
CA ALA A 100 2.91 4.36 6.09
C ALA A 100 3.85 5.09 5.13
N VAL A 101 3.81 6.42 5.17
CA VAL A 101 4.51 7.26 4.19
C VAL A 101 4.97 8.57 4.81
N ASN A 102 6.22 8.93 4.51
CA ASN A 102 6.71 10.28 4.67
C ASN A 102 6.44 11.07 3.37
N TRP A 103 5.41 11.91 3.39
CA TRP A 103 4.99 12.67 2.21
C TRP A 103 6.06 13.62 1.67
N GLN A 104 6.94 14.15 2.52
CA GLN A 104 8.01 15.05 2.08
C GLN A 104 9.08 14.29 1.29
N THR A 105 9.54 13.15 1.83
CA THR A 105 10.52 12.27 1.17
C THR A 105 9.93 11.67 -0.10
N LEU A 106 8.70 11.16 -0.04
CA LEU A 106 8.01 10.61 -1.21
C LEU A 106 7.84 11.67 -2.29
N HIS A 107 7.35 12.88 -1.99
CA HIS A 107 7.22 13.95 -2.99
C HIS A 107 8.55 14.34 -3.64
N ARG A 108 9.63 14.38 -2.84
CA ARG A 108 10.98 14.74 -3.32
C ARG A 108 11.56 13.70 -4.28
N ASN A 109 11.37 12.42 -3.98
CA ASN A 109 12.09 11.34 -4.65
C ASN A 109 11.21 10.56 -5.65
N TYR A 110 9.88 10.67 -5.59
CA TYR A 110 9.01 9.96 -6.52
C TYR A 110 9.12 10.57 -7.93
N PRO A 111 9.35 9.76 -8.98
CA PRO A 111 9.67 10.27 -10.31
C PRO A 111 8.63 11.25 -10.84
N THR A 112 9.06 12.39 -11.37
CA THR A 112 8.17 13.38 -12.02
C THR A 112 7.50 12.84 -13.29
N LEU A 113 8.13 11.86 -13.94
CA LEU A 113 7.58 11.14 -15.10
C LEU A 113 6.50 10.10 -14.74
N ALA A 114 6.29 9.82 -13.45
CA ALA A 114 5.26 8.90 -12.99
C ALA A 114 3.88 9.58 -13.05
N THR A 115 3.26 9.65 -14.23
CA THR A 115 1.90 10.18 -14.44
C THR A 115 0.84 9.23 -13.87
N THR A 116 0.86 9.00 -12.56
CA THR A 116 -0.01 8.07 -11.85
C THR A 116 -0.97 8.82 -10.92
N TYR A 117 -2.10 8.19 -10.58
CA TYR A 117 -3.02 8.69 -9.55
C TYR A 117 -2.32 8.94 -8.21
N LEU A 118 -1.32 8.13 -7.88
CA LEU A 118 -0.49 8.32 -6.69
C LEU A 118 0.24 9.67 -6.70
N ARG A 119 0.77 10.12 -7.85
CA ARG A 119 1.41 11.45 -7.95
C ARG A 119 0.46 12.58 -7.60
N LYS A 120 -0.79 12.52 -8.09
CA LYS A 120 -1.84 13.51 -7.76
C LYS A 120 -2.09 13.56 -6.25
N ILE A 121 -2.21 12.40 -5.60
CA ILE A 121 -2.38 12.31 -4.15
C ILE A 121 -1.17 12.90 -3.44
N VAL A 122 0.06 12.54 -3.84
CA VAL A 122 1.30 13.02 -3.23
C VAL A 122 1.40 14.55 -3.31
N ASP A 123 1.15 15.13 -4.48
CA ASP A 123 1.20 16.58 -4.70
C ASP A 123 0.13 17.31 -3.87
N GLN A 124 -1.08 16.74 -3.76
CA GLN A 124 -2.15 17.29 -2.94
C GLN A 124 -1.79 17.26 -1.45
N ARG A 125 -1.36 16.11 -0.93
CA ARG A 125 -0.99 15.94 0.48
C ARG A 125 0.18 16.81 0.88
N TYR A 126 1.18 16.94 0.02
CA TYR A 126 2.33 17.81 0.27
C TYR A 126 1.93 19.29 0.38
N LYS A 127 0.94 19.74 -0.41
CA LYS A 127 0.39 21.10 -0.31
C LYS A 127 -0.35 21.30 1.01
N GLU A 128 -1.27 20.40 1.37
CA GLU A 128 -2.03 20.44 2.63
C GLU A 128 -1.09 20.60 3.84
N MET A 129 -0.04 19.79 3.92
CA MET A 129 0.95 19.85 5.01
C MET A 129 1.73 21.16 5.10
N LYS A 130 1.89 21.91 3.99
CA LYS A 130 2.54 23.23 4.03
C LYS A 130 1.62 24.31 4.56
N PHE A 131 0.30 24.18 4.37
CA PHE A 131 -0.67 25.14 4.86
C PHE A 131 -0.93 24.98 6.36
N ASP A 132 -0.83 23.77 6.91
CA ASP A 132 -0.96 23.51 8.35
C ASP A 132 0.24 24.01 9.20
N GLN A 133 1.29 24.53 8.57
CA GLN A 133 2.49 25.06 9.22
C GLN A 133 2.54 26.60 9.30
N ILE A 134 1.47 27.30 8.90
CA ILE A 134 1.31 28.76 8.92
C ILE A 134 0.16 29.13 9.85
#